data_AF-A0A7S4EVT7-F1
#
_entry.id   AF-A0A7S4EVT7-F1
#
_cell.length_a   1.000
_cell.length_b   1.000
_cell.length_c   1.000
_cell.angle_alpha   90.00
_cell.angle_beta   90.00
_cell.angle_gamma   90.00
#
_symmetry.space_group_name_H-M   'P 1'
#
loop_
_entity.id
_entity.type
_entity.pdbx_description
1 polymer ?
#
loop_
_entity_poly.entity_id
_entity_poly.type
_entity_poly.pdbx_seq_one_letter_code
_entity_poly.pdbx_strand_id
1 'polypeptide(L)'
;MRHGFMTVGPSGGGKSSAKEMLLNAMAKLDGVNDKYSKTRQWIMNPKAITMGQLYGEFDENTHEWTDGILCVLYRSAMNEFAQNESTDRQWLLFDGPVDAL
;
A
#
# COMPACT_ATOMS: atom_id res chain seq x y z
N MET A 1 4.13 9.49 -16.31
CA MET A 1 3.89 9.46 -14.85
C MET A 1 3.95 8.01 -14.40
N ARG A 2 4.66 7.67 -13.31
CA ARG A 2 4.80 6.28 -12.81
C ARG A 2 3.96 6.13 -11.55
N HIS A 3 2.94 5.27 -11.59
CA HIS A 3 2.00 5.08 -10.48
C HIS A 3 2.41 3.93 -9.53
N GLY A 4 3.32 3.05 -9.97
CA GLY A 4 3.82 1.94 -9.16
C GLY A 4 5.30 1.67 -9.41
N PHE A 5 6.00 1.21 -8.37
CA PHE A 5 7.40 0.80 -8.46
C PHE A 5 7.65 -0.43 -7.60
N MET A 6 8.73 -1.15 -7.91
CA MET A 6 9.14 -2.35 -7.21
C MET A 6 10.57 -2.16 -6.69
N THR A 7 10.79 -2.54 -5.44
CA THR A 7 12.13 -2.57 -4.83
C THR A 7 12.53 -4.04 -4.67
N VAL A 8 13.53 -4.47 -5.42
CA VAL A 8 13.96 -5.88 -5.50
C VAL A 8 15.36 -6.03 -4.94
N GLY A 9 15.61 -7.13 -4.24
CA GLY A 9 16.91 -7.45 -3.65
C GLY A 9 16.81 -8.58 -2.64
N PRO A 10 17.94 -9.14 -2.19
CA PRO A 10 17.97 -10.25 -1.24
C PRO A 10 17.39 -9.86 0.14
N SER A 11 17.08 -10.86 0.95
CA SER A 11 16.80 -10.64 2.38
C SER A 11 18.00 -9.97 3.05
N GLY A 12 17.76 -9.04 3.97
CA GLY A 12 18.81 -8.22 4.57
C GLY A 12 19.43 -7.16 3.65
N GLY A 13 19.02 -7.06 2.38
CA GLY A 13 19.55 -6.08 1.42
C GLY A 13 19.10 -4.61 1.63
N GLY A 14 18.60 -4.25 2.81
CA GLY A 14 18.26 -2.87 3.16
C GLY A 14 16.98 -2.28 2.52
N LYS A 15 16.16 -3.07 1.84
CA LYS A 15 14.94 -2.59 1.14
C LYS A 15 13.98 -1.83 2.07
N SER A 16 13.67 -2.40 3.23
CA SER A 16 12.78 -1.80 4.23
C SER A 16 13.39 -0.51 4.79
N SER A 17 14.67 -0.54 5.14
CA SER A 17 15.40 0.63 5.66
C SER A 17 15.49 1.77 4.64
N ALA A 18 15.72 1.45 3.36
CA ALA A 18 15.77 2.46 2.29
C ALA A 18 14.44 3.18 2.13
N LYS A 19 13.33 2.43 2.15
CA LYS A 19 11.97 2.96 2.12
C LYS A 19 11.69 3.83 3.36
N GLU A 20 12.00 3.36 4.56
CA GLU A 20 11.81 4.12 5.81
C GLU A 20 12.61 5.42 5.82
N MET A 21 13.87 5.38 5.39
CA MET A 21 14.71 6.57 5.27
C MET A 21 14.10 7.59 4.31
N LEU A 22 13.57 7.14 3.17
CA LEU A 22 12.89 8.00 2.21
C LEU A 22 11.63 8.65 2.82
N LEU A 23 10.77 7.89 3.51
CA LEU A 23 9.59 8.45 4.18
C LEU A 23 9.98 9.50 5.23
N ASN A 24 10.99 9.20 6.04
CA ASN A 24 11.48 10.10 7.07
C ASN A 24 12.02 11.40 6.45
N ALA A 25 12.73 11.30 5.33
CA ALA A 25 13.21 12.47 4.60
C ALA A 25 12.04 13.28 4.00
N MET A 26 11.05 12.61 3.39
CA MET A 26 9.85 13.29 2.85
C MET A 26 9.06 14.01 3.93
N ALA A 27 8.89 13.41 5.12
CA ALA A 27 8.22 14.04 6.25
C ALA A 27 9.01 15.23 6.81
N LYS A 28 10.35 15.17 6.85
CA LYS A 28 11.20 16.29 7.29
C LYS A 28 11.21 17.47 6.32
N LEU A 29 11.02 17.19 5.03
CA LEU A 29 10.99 18.20 3.96
C LEU A 29 9.57 18.64 3.60
N ASP A 30 8.57 18.14 4.31
CA ASP A 30 7.17 18.50 4.09
C ASP A 30 6.97 20.01 4.25
N GLY A 31 6.25 20.62 3.31
CA GLY A 31 6.04 22.07 3.25
C GLY A 31 7.24 22.90 2.76
N VAL A 32 8.43 22.32 2.52
CA VAL A 32 9.58 23.02 1.92
C VAL A 32 9.35 23.26 0.42
N ASN A 33 8.73 22.29 -0.26
CA ASN A 33 8.18 22.45 -1.60
C ASN A 33 7.03 21.46 -1.82
N ASP A 34 6.24 21.65 -2.88
CA ASP A 34 5.09 20.79 -3.21
C ASP A 34 5.47 19.36 -3.65
N LYS A 35 6.77 19.06 -3.81
CA LYS A 35 7.27 17.74 -4.20
C LYS A 35 7.47 16.82 -3.00
N TYR A 36 7.69 17.38 -1.81
CA TYR A 36 7.86 16.63 -0.57
C TYR A 36 6.59 16.72 0.24
N SER A 37 5.95 15.59 0.43
CA SER A 37 4.77 15.46 1.28
C SER A 37 4.95 14.24 2.15
N LYS A 38 4.53 14.36 3.42
CA LYS A 38 4.49 13.23 4.33
C LYS A 38 3.71 12.09 3.69
N THR A 39 4.22 10.87 3.84
CA THR A 39 3.68 9.71 3.14
C THR A 39 3.31 8.62 4.15
N ARG A 40 2.06 8.18 4.11
CA ARG A 40 1.53 7.09 4.93
C ARG A 40 1.59 5.76 4.17
N GLN A 41 1.86 4.69 4.89
CA GLN A 41 1.96 3.34 4.32
C GLN A 41 0.83 2.44 4.78
N TRP A 42 0.27 1.70 3.83
CA TRP A 42 -0.70 0.64 4.01
C TRP A 42 -0.04 -0.64 3.52
N ILE A 43 0.41 -1.49 4.46
CA ILE A 43 1.28 -2.63 4.15
C ILE A 43 0.49 -3.92 4.26
N MET A 44 0.67 -4.82 3.30
CA MET A 44 0.12 -6.16 3.34
C MET A 44 1.07 -7.19 2.72
N ASN A 45 1.05 -8.43 3.21
CA ASN A 45 1.72 -9.55 2.55
C ASN A 45 0.69 -10.32 1.72
N PRO A 46 0.70 -10.22 0.37
CA PRO A 46 -0.32 -10.83 -0.47
C PRO A 46 -0.29 -12.37 -0.44
N LYS A 47 0.83 -12.99 -0.04
CA LYS A 47 0.97 -14.45 0.05
C LYS A 47 0.57 -15.02 1.42
N ALA A 48 0.23 -14.16 2.39
CA ALA A 48 -0.26 -14.60 3.69
C ALA A 48 -1.76 -14.92 3.69
N ILE A 49 -2.46 -14.67 2.58
CA ILE A 49 -3.91 -14.82 2.41
C ILE A 49 -4.23 -15.51 1.08
N THR A 50 -5.45 -16.00 0.93
CA THR A 50 -5.92 -16.58 -0.34
C THR A 50 -6.20 -15.50 -1.38
N MET A 51 -6.27 -15.88 -2.66
CA MET A 51 -6.64 -14.94 -3.74
C MET A 51 -8.05 -14.38 -3.55
N GLY A 52 -8.99 -15.19 -3.06
CA GLY A 52 -10.33 -14.75 -2.71
C GLY A 52 -10.34 -13.74 -1.56
N GLN A 53 -9.54 -13.96 -0.51
CA GLN A 53 -9.37 -12.97 0.56
C GLN A 53 -8.63 -11.71 0.11
N LEU A 54 -7.74 -11.81 -0.87
CA LEU A 54 -6.97 -10.69 -1.40
C LEU A 54 -7.84 -9.76 -2.26
N TYR A 55 -8.51 -10.31 -3.26
CA TYR A 55 -9.26 -9.56 -4.28
C TYR A 55 -10.76 -9.50 -4.02
N GLY A 56 -11.28 -10.45 -3.26
CA GLY A 56 -12.70 -10.70 -3.07
C GLY A 56 -13.09 -12.00 -3.74
N GLU A 57 -14.17 -12.59 -3.24
CA GLU A 57 -14.73 -13.82 -3.76
C GLU A 57 -16.26 -13.79 -3.70
N PHE A 58 -16.87 -14.52 -4.63
CA PHE A 58 -18.30 -14.74 -4.66
C PHE A 58 -18.61 -16.05 -3.94
N ASP A 59 -19.50 -16.02 -2.96
CA ASP A 59 -19.96 -17.20 -2.25
C ASP A 59 -21.18 -17.78 -2.98
N GLU A 60 -21.05 -19.00 -3.53
CA GLU A 60 -22.11 -19.67 -4.27
C GLU A 60 -23.32 -20.06 -3.41
N ASN A 61 -23.15 -20.22 -2.09
CA ASN A 61 -24.25 -20.61 -1.21
C ASN A 61 -25.12 -19.41 -0.82
N THR A 62 -24.48 -18.27 -0.55
CA THR A 62 -25.18 -17.04 -0.16
C THR A 62 -25.54 -16.17 -1.36
N HIS A 63 -24.90 -16.41 -2.52
CA HIS A 63 -24.95 -15.55 -3.70
C HIS A 63 -24.47 -14.11 -3.42
N GLU A 64 -23.58 -13.93 -2.45
CA GLU A 64 -23.04 -12.62 -2.06
C GLU A 64 -21.57 -12.46 -2.48
N TRP A 65 -21.19 -11.22 -2.78
CA TRP A 65 -19.81 -10.84 -3.01
C TRP A 65 -19.18 -10.36 -1.70
N THR A 66 -18.05 -10.94 -1.34
CA THR A 66 -17.22 -10.45 -0.23
C THR A 66 -16.01 -9.71 -0.77
N ASP A 67 -15.81 -8.47 -0.31
CA ASP A 67 -14.66 -7.68 -0.71
C ASP A 67 -13.35 -8.22 -0.11
N GLY A 68 -12.32 -8.28 -0.95
CA GLY A 68 -10.97 -8.62 -0.51
C GLY A 68 -10.30 -7.49 0.26
N ILE A 69 -9.29 -7.85 1.05
CA ILE A 69 -8.55 -6.91 1.90
C ILE A 69 -7.86 -5.82 1.09
N LEU A 70 -7.48 -6.08 -0.17
CA LEU A 70 -6.90 -5.07 -1.06
C LEU A 70 -7.88 -3.91 -1.30
N CYS A 71 -9.12 -4.25 -1.66
CA CYS A 71 -10.18 -3.27 -1.89
C CYS A 71 -10.49 -2.48 -0.62
N VAL A 72 -10.53 -3.17 0.52
CA VAL A 72 -10.75 -2.54 1.83
C VAL A 72 -9.63 -1.55 2.15
N LEU A 73 -8.35 -1.96 2.08
CA LEU A 73 -7.20 -1.11 2.36
C LEU A 73 -7.13 0.11 1.44
N TYR A 74 -7.42 -0.08 0.14
CA TYR A 74 -7.44 1.02 -0.82
C TYR A 74 -8.50 2.07 -0.45
N ARG A 75 -9.73 1.64 -0.12
CA ARG A 75 -10.78 2.56 0.31
C ARG A 75 -10.44 3.24 1.63
N SER A 76 -9.86 2.52 2.60
CA SER A 76 -9.38 3.11 3.85
C SER A 76 -8.34 4.20 3.60
N ALA A 77 -7.38 3.96 2.70
CA ALA A 77 -6.38 4.93 2.30
C ALA A 77 -7.00 6.19 1.67
N MET A 78 -7.96 6.02 0.76
CA MET A 78 -8.66 7.13 0.13
C MET A 78 -9.52 7.92 1.12
N ASN A 79 -10.20 7.23 2.03
CA ASN A 79 -11.00 7.88 3.07
C ASN A 79 -10.11 8.68 4.03
N GLU A 80 -8.95 8.16 4.40
CA GLU A 80 -8.00 8.89 5.24
C GLU A 80 -7.48 10.15 4.54
N PHE A 81 -7.18 10.07 3.24
CA PHE A 81 -6.81 11.23 2.43
C PHE A 81 -7.92 12.29 2.39
N ALA A 82 -9.16 11.86 2.14
CA ALA A 82 -10.30 12.76 1.97
C ALA A 82 -10.81 13.39 3.30
N GLN A 83 -10.84 12.62 4.39
CA GLN A 83 -11.45 13.06 5.66
C GLN A 83 -10.55 13.96 6.49
N ASN A 84 -9.23 13.78 6.41
CA ASN A 84 -8.30 14.55 7.23
C ASN A 84 -7.88 15.88 6.57
N GLU A 85 -8.49 16.25 5.43
CA GLU A 85 -8.00 17.32 4.53
C GLU A 85 -6.47 17.22 4.30
N SER A 86 -5.97 15.99 4.36
CA SER A 86 -4.55 15.74 4.49
C SER A 86 -3.94 15.74 3.10
N THR A 87 -2.84 16.49 2.96
CA THR A 87 -1.99 16.41 1.77
C THR A 87 -1.03 15.22 1.83
N ASP A 88 -1.15 14.34 2.85
CA ASP A 88 -0.30 13.18 3.02
C ASP A 88 -0.54 12.18 1.88
N ARG A 89 0.55 11.83 1.19
CA ARG A 89 0.50 10.80 0.16
C ARG A 89 0.21 9.44 0.77
N GLN A 90 -0.65 8.66 0.12
CA GLN A 90 -0.99 7.30 0.54
C GLN A 90 -0.24 6.28 -0.32
N TRP A 91 0.56 5.41 0.30
CA TRP A 91 1.25 4.30 -0.37
C TRP A 91 0.67 2.96 0.07
N LEU A 92 0.17 2.20 -0.89
CA LEU A 92 -0.18 0.80 -0.69
C LEU A 92 1.03 -0.07 -1.06
N LEU A 93 1.51 -0.88 -0.11
CA LEU A 93 2.72 -1.68 -0.23
C LEU A 93 2.40 -3.17 -0.09
N PHE A 94 2.82 -3.93 -1.10
CA PHE A 94 2.80 -5.39 -1.08
C PHE A 94 4.18 -5.88 -0.62
N ASP A 95 4.28 -6.29 0.65
CA ASP A 95 5.51 -6.83 1.25
C ASP A 95 5.49 -8.36 1.22
N GLY A 96 5.87 -8.89 0.07
CA GLY A 96 5.93 -10.33 -0.18
C GLY A 96 6.51 -10.61 -1.56
N PRO A 97 6.74 -11.88 -1.90
CA PRO A 97 7.16 -12.25 -3.24
C PRO A 97 6.03 -11.97 -4.24
N VAL A 98 6.42 -11.52 -5.43
CA VAL A 98 5.49 -11.28 -6.53
C VAL A 98 5.42 -12.53 -7.39
N ASP A 99 4.20 -12.92 -7.72
CA ASP A 99 3.90 -14.08 -8.57
C ASP A 99 2.97 -13.63 -9.70
N ALA A 100 3.08 -14.28 -10.85
CA ALA A 100 2.25 -14.01 -12.04
C ALA A 100 1.20 -15.10 -12.30
N LEU A 101 1.15 -16.13 -11.45
CA LEU A 101 0.22 -17.26 -11.54
C LEU A 101 -1.20 -16.90 -11.10
#